data_AF-A0A9R1X6C3-F1
#
_entry.id   AF-A0A9R1X6C3-F1
#
_cell.length_a   1.000
_cell.length_b   1.000
_cell.length_c   1.000
_cell.angle_alpha   90.00
_cell.angle_beta   90.00
_cell.angle_gamma   90.00
#
_symmetry.space_group_name_H-M   'P 1'
#
loop_
_entity.id
_entity.type
_entity.pdbx_description
1 polymer ?
#
loop_
_entity_poly.entity_id
_entity_poly.type
_entity_poly.pdbx_seq_one_letter_code
_entity_poly.pdbx_strand_id
1 'polypeptide(L)'
;MQMCKAIDNPTLGNDTFAKLYHAANVYYNYTGDVKCFDLNDNSDPHDLGGWQWQMIMPTSGSNEDSIFPVYTETYTGHSRYCEKTYKVQPRPTWITTEFGGHKFLS
;
A
#
# COMPACT_ATOMS: atom_id res chain seq x y z
N MET A 1 -2.90 16.48 -11.38
CA MET A 1 -1.62 15.72 -11.33
C MET A 1 -1.36 15.09 -12.70
N GLN A 2 -0.10 14.80 -13.07
CA GLN A 2 0.22 14.14 -14.35
C GLN A 2 -0.48 12.78 -14.48
N MET A 3 -0.64 12.07 -13.36
CA MET A 3 -1.39 10.82 -13.28
C MET A 3 -2.87 10.99 -13.71
N CYS A 4 -3.57 12.02 -13.21
CA CYS A 4 -4.95 12.29 -13.62
C CYS A 4 -5.05 12.62 -15.12
N LYS A 5 -4.10 13.40 -15.66
CA LYS A 5 -4.06 13.69 -17.11
C LYS A 5 -3.93 12.42 -17.96
N ALA A 6 -3.20 11.42 -17.47
CA ALA A 6 -3.06 10.13 -18.13
C ALA A 6 -4.37 9.32 -18.10
N ILE A 7 -5.11 9.36 -16.98
CA ILE A 7 -6.41 8.69 -16.80
C ILE A 7 -7.51 9.36 -17.63
N ASP A 8 -7.54 10.69 -17.65
CA ASP A 8 -8.57 11.51 -18.30
C ASP A 8 -8.35 11.64 -19.81
N ASN A 9 -7.37 10.93 -20.38
CA ASN A 9 -7.09 10.99 -21.81
C ASN A 9 -8.29 10.46 -22.61
N PRO A 10 -8.95 11.30 -23.43
CA PRO A 10 -10.16 10.92 -24.15
C PRO A 10 -9.93 9.80 -25.16
N THR A 11 -8.69 9.59 -25.63
CA THR A 11 -8.37 8.50 -26.57
C THR A 11 -8.50 7.11 -25.95
N LEU A 12 -8.50 7.01 -24.61
CA LEU A 12 -8.62 5.73 -23.89
C LEU A 12 -10.07 5.27 -23.73
N GLY A 13 -11.05 6.16 -24.01
CA GLY A 13 -12.47 5.83 -23.92
C GLY A 13 -12.86 5.25 -22.55
N ASN A 14 -13.44 4.05 -22.55
CA ASN A 14 -13.90 3.33 -21.36
C ASN A 14 -12.98 2.18 -20.93
N ASP A 15 -11.78 2.07 -21.51
CA ASP A 15 -10.82 1.03 -21.11
C ASP A 15 -10.17 1.37 -19.77
N THR A 16 -10.72 0.82 -18.69
CA THR A 16 -10.20 0.99 -17.33
C THR A 16 -8.77 0.48 -17.20
N PHE A 17 -8.41 -0.62 -17.88
CA PHE A 17 -7.07 -1.18 -17.79
C PHE A 17 -6.06 -0.25 -18.47
N ALA A 18 -6.36 0.26 -19.66
CA ALA A 18 -5.49 1.22 -20.34
C ALA A 18 -5.30 2.49 -19.51
N LYS A 19 -6.35 3.01 -18.87
CA LYS A 19 -6.26 4.16 -17.96
C LYS A 19 -5.33 3.90 -16.77
N LEU A 20 -5.47 2.75 -16.11
CA LEU A 20 -4.60 2.35 -15.00
C LEU A 20 -3.15 2.13 -15.44
N TYR A 21 -2.94 1.52 -16.61
CA TYR A 21 -1.61 1.34 -17.19
C TYR A 21 -0.93 2.68 -17.46
N HIS A 22 -1.62 3.63 -18.10
CA HIS A 22 -1.06 4.95 -18.39
C HIS A 22 -0.80 5.76 -17.11
N ALA A 23 -1.65 5.63 -16.10
CA ALA A 23 -1.40 6.19 -14.77
C ALA A 23 -0.11 5.63 -14.16
N ALA A 24 0.01 4.30 -14.07
CA ALA A 24 1.19 3.62 -13.55
C ALA A 24 2.47 3.99 -14.31
N ASN A 25 2.38 4.14 -15.64
CA ASN A 25 3.51 4.47 -16.50
C ASN A 25 4.14 5.85 -16.16
N VAL A 26 3.36 6.81 -15.65
CA VAL A 26 3.88 8.11 -15.20
C VAL A 26 4.88 7.94 -14.05
N TYR A 27 4.70 6.94 -13.18
CA TYR A 27 5.56 6.68 -12.04
C TYR A 27 6.65 5.65 -12.36
N TYR A 28 6.24 4.46 -12.83
CA TYR A 28 7.14 3.32 -13.02
C TYR A 28 8.02 3.42 -14.27
N ASN A 29 7.68 4.29 -15.22
CA ASN A 29 8.44 4.46 -16.46
C ASN A 29 8.54 5.94 -16.85
N TYR A 30 8.83 6.77 -15.85
CA TYR A 30 9.04 8.20 -16.08
C TYR A 30 10.16 8.49 -17.09
N THR A 31 11.23 7.66 -17.13
CA THR A 31 12.34 7.81 -18.08
C THR A 31 12.06 7.23 -19.47
N GLY A 32 11.11 6.29 -19.58
CA GLY A 32 10.77 5.62 -20.84
C GLY A 32 11.58 4.34 -21.14
N ASP A 33 12.50 3.94 -20.26
CA ASP A 33 13.41 2.80 -20.49
C ASP A 33 12.80 1.43 -20.13
N VAL A 34 11.68 1.42 -19.40
CA VAL A 34 11.02 0.20 -18.92
C VAL A 34 10.06 -0.32 -19.98
N LYS A 35 10.30 -1.55 -20.47
CA LYS A 35 9.45 -2.20 -21.48
C LYS A 35 8.21 -2.87 -20.88
N CYS A 36 8.31 -3.37 -19.64
CA CYS A 36 7.24 -4.04 -18.90
C CYS A 36 7.42 -3.74 -17.40
N PHE A 37 6.32 -3.57 -16.66
CA PHE A 37 6.38 -3.44 -15.22
C PHE A 37 6.59 -4.82 -14.60
N ASP A 38 7.74 -5.03 -13.97
CA ASP A 38 7.94 -6.17 -13.08
C ASP A 38 7.29 -5.84 -11.73
N LEU A 39 6.20 -6.54 -11.42
CA LEU A 39 5.46 -6.34 -10.18
C LEU A 39 6.08 -7.08 -8.99
N ASN A 40 7.06 -7.96 -9.25
CA ASN A 40 7.83 -8.68 -8.24
C ASN A 40 9.30 -8.21 -8.20
N ASP A 41 9.52 -7.04 -8.76
CA ASP A 41 10.77 -6.31 -8.72
C ASP A 41 11.23 -6.17 -7.25
N ASN A 42 12.41 -6.71 -6.94
CA ASN A 42 13.13 -6.47 -5.69
C ASN A 42 14.25 -5.44 -5.91
N SER A 43 14.04 -4.48 -6.82
CA SER A 43 15.02 -3.47 -7.20
C SER A 43 15.14 -2.36 -6.16
N ASP A 44 14.19 -2.25 -5.24
CA ASP A 44 14.32 -1.38 -4.07
C ASP A 44 15.48 -1.88 -3.20
N PRO A 45 16.61 -1.13 -3.14
CA PRO A 45 17.76 -1.53 -2.34
C PRO A 45 17.52 -1.31 -0.83
N HIS A 46 16.40 -0.67 -0.46
CA HIS A 46 16.05 -0.40 0.92
C HIS A 46 15.36 -1.62 1.53
N ASP A 47 16.01 -2.22 2.54
CA ASP A 47 15.39 -3.30 3.32
C ASP A 47 14.18 -2.76 4.11
N LEU A 48 13.00 -3.27 3.78
CA LEU A 48 11.75 -2.97 4.47
C LEU A 48 11.44 -3.94 5.62
N GLY A 49 12.25 -5.00 5.80
CA GLY A 49 12.06 -5.98 6.87
C GLY A 49 12.07 -5.32 8.26
N GLY A 50 12.94 -4.32 8.42
CA GLY A 50 12.98 -3.39 9.55
C GLY A 50 11.63 -2.78 9.91
N TRP A 51 10.93 -2.25 8.92
CA TRP A 51 9.65 -1.59 9.11
C TRP A 51 8.51 -2.59 9.36
N GLN A 52 8.53 -3.70 8.62
CA GLN A 52 7.54 -4.76 8.73
C GLN A 52 7.56 -5.47 10.09
N TRP A 53 8.70 -5.49 10.80
CA TRP A 53 8.76 -6.04 12.15
C TRP A 53 8.29 -5.05 13.23
N GLN A 54 8.55 -3.75 13.05
CA GLN A 54 8.30 -2.73 14.09
C GLN A 54 6.84 -2.32 14.18
N MET A 55 6.15 -2.22 13.04
CA MET A 55 4.94 -1.42 12.95
C MET A 55 3.71 -2.23 12.55
N ILE A 56 2.66 -2.09 13.36
CA ILE A 56 1.32 -2.59 13.08
C ILE A 56 0.47 -1.40 12.64
N MET A 57 0.19 -1.29 11.35
CA MET A 57 -0.69 -0.27 10.78
C MET A 57 -1.84 -0.94 10.03
N PRO A 58 -3.03 -1.03 10.63
CA PRO A 58 -4.18 -1.62 9.96
C PRO A 58 -4.66 -0.69 8.83
N THR A 59 -4.74 -1.24 7.61
CA THR A 59 -5.29 -0.53 6.44
C THR A 59 -6.33 -1.40 5.75
N SER A 60 -7.49 -0.82 5.46
CA SER A 60 -8.57 -1.47 4.70
C SER A 60 -8.96 -0.61 3.49
N GLY A 61 -9.46 -1.24 2.44
CA GLY A 61 -10.08 -0.59 1.29
C GLY A 61 -11.59 -0.80 1.30
N SER A 62 -12.35 0.23 0.95
CA SER A 62 -13.79 0.16 0.72
C SER A 62 -14.12 0.76 -0.65
N ASN A 63 -15.20 0.30 -1.29
CA ASN A 63 -15.71 0.90 -2.53
C ASN A 63 -16.65 2.09 -2.27
N GLU A 64 -17.02 2.35 -1.01
CA GLU A 64 -17.87 3.48 -0.60
C GLU A 64 -17.04 4.73 -0.30
N ASP A 65 -15.93 4.56 0.43
CA ASP A 65 -15.09 5.68 0.89
C ASP A 65 -13.77 5.79 0.10
N SER A 66 -13.48 4.83 -0.79
CA SER A 66 -12.25 4.80 -1.56
C SER A 66 -12.48 4.34 -3.01
N ILE A 67 -11.51 4.64 -3.87
CA ILE A 67 -11.48 4.19 -5.27
C ILE A 67 -10.83 2.81 -5.43
N PHE A 68 -10.44 2.16 -4.34
CA PHE A 68 -9.76 0.87 -4.34
C PHE A 68 -10.74 -0.30 -4.17
N PRO A 69 -10.37 -1.50 -4.64
CA PRO A 69 -11.14 -2.71 -4.36
C PRO A 69 -11.30 -2.93 -2.85
N VAL A 70 -12.39 -3.62 -2.49
CA VAL A 70 -12.67 -3.96 -1.09
C VAL A 70 -11.56 -4.86 -0.56
N TYR A 71 -10.96 -4.45 0.56
CA TYR A 71 -9.93 -5.18 1.26
C TYR A 71 -10.07 -4.98 2.76
N THR A 72 -10.13 -6.07 3.52
CA THR A 72 -10.24 -6.01 4.98
C THR A 72 -9.05 -6.68 5.61
N GLU A 73 -8.14 -5.88 6.16
CA GLU A 73 -7.07 -6.38 7.02
C GLU A 73 -7.68 -6.85 8.34
N THR A 74 -7.32 -8.07 8.78
CA THR A 74 -7.72 -8.59 10.08
C THR A 74 -6.50 -8.73 10.97
N TYR A 75 -6.64 -8.36 12.25
CA TYR A 75 -5.56 -8.53 13.23
C TYR A 75 -5.05 -9.97 13.29
N THR A 76 -5.94 -10.95 13.19
CA THR A 76 -5.59 -12.38 13.17
C THR A 76 -4.77 -12.75 11.95
N GLY A 77 -5.09 -12.21 10.76
CA GLY A 77 -4.27 -12.37 9.55
C GLY A 77 -2.86 -11.81 9.74
N HIS A 78 -2.78 -10.57 10.22
CA HIS A 78 -1.50 -9.89 10.47
C HIS A 78 -0.66 -10.62 11.53
N SER A 79 -1.26 -11.02 12.65
CA SER A 79 -0.61 -11.79 13.72
C SER A 79 -0.04 -13.12 13.21
N ARG A 80 -0.78 -13.83 12.36
CA ARG A 80 -0.28 -15.07 11.74
C ARG A 80 0.91 -14.81 10.80
N TYR A 81 0.91 -13.69 10.08
CA TYR A 81 2.04 -13.28 9.25
C TYR A 81 3.29 -13.00 10.10
N CYS A 82 3.16 -12.19 11.15
CA CYS A 82 4.28 -11.88 12.07
C CYS A 82 4.86 -13.14 12.73
N GLU A 83 4.00 -14.06 13.16
CA GLU A 83 4.46 -15.33 13.76
C GLU A 83 5.19 -16.21 12.75
N LYS A 84 4.67 -16.31 11.51
CA LYS A 84 5.28 -17.15 10.48
C LYS A 84 6.65 -16.60 10.06
N THR A 85 6.73 -15.29 9.84
CA THR A 85 7.91 -14.60 9.27
C THR A 85 8.95 -14.27 10.33
N TYR A 86 8.54 -13.75 11.48
CA TYR A 86 9.44 -13.19 12.50
C TYR A 86 9.45 -13.94 13.82
N LYS A 87 8.56 -14.93 14.01
CA LYS A 87 8.40 -15.68 15.29
C LYS A 87 8.05 -14.78 16.46
N VAL A 88 7.27 -13.72 16.20
CA VAL A 88 6.80 -12.77 17.21
C VAL A 88 5.29 -12.66 17.20
N GLN A 89 4.73 -12.43 18.39
CA GLN A 89 3.33 -12.05 18.55
C GLN A 89 3.21 -10.52 18.62
N PRO A 90 2.50 -9.88 17.67
CA PRO A 90 2.34 -8.43 17.67
C PRO A 90 1.55 -7.95 18.90
N ARG A 91 1.87 -6.73 19.37
CA ARG A 91 1.18 -6.07 20.50
C ARG A 91 0.46 -4.81 20.00
N PRO A 92 -0.79 -4.92 19.51
CA PRO A 92 -1.44 -3.84 18.76
C PRO A 92 -1.73 -2.57 19.59
N THR A 93 -1.85 -2.70 20.91
CA THR A 93 -2.16 -1.57 21.81
C THR A 93 -0.93 -1.00 22.52
N TRP A 94 0.26 -1.56 22.32
CA TRP A 94 1.46 -1.15 23.05
C TRP A 94 1.79 0.33 22.79
N ILE A 95 1.79 0.74 21.52
CA ILE A 95 2.08 2.12 21.12
C ILE A 95 1.09 3.11 21.76
N THR A 96 -0.21 2.82 21.68
CA THR A 96 -1.25 3.70 22.24
C THR A 96 -1.30 3.68 23.77
N THR A 97 -0.73 2.66 24.41
CA THR A 97 -0.57 2.55 25.87
C THR A 97 0.65 3.35 26.36
N GLU A 98 1.80 3.17 25.72
CA GLU A 98 3.07 3.77 26.15
C GLU A 98 3.17 5.25 25.79
N PHE A 99 2.84 5.59 24.55
CA PHE A 99 3.04 6.94 24.05
C PHE A 99 1.79 7.79 24.22
N GLY A 100 0.62 7.17 24.44
CA GLY A 100 -0.67 7.85 24.40
C GLY A 100 -1.34 7.71 23.03
N GLY A 101 -2.66 7.58 23.06
CA GLY A 101 -3.53 7.55 21.87
C GLY A 101 -4.32 8.85 21.74
N HIS A 102 -5.64 8.78 21.72
CA HIS A 102 -6.49 9.99 21.72
C HIS A 102 -6.52 10.73 23.08
N LYS A 103 -5.79 10.24 24.09
CA LYS A 103 -5.74 10.79 25.46
C LYS A 103 -4.47 11.60 25.74
N PHE A 104 -4.05 12.44 24.79
CA PHE A 104 -2.95 13.39 25.01
C PHE A 104 -3.34 14.70 25.69
N LEU A 105 -4.63 14.91 26.00
CA LEU A 105 -5.09 16.09 26.74
C LEU A 105 -5.69 15.63 28.08
N SER A 106 -4.85 15.70 29.11
CA SER A 106 -5.26 16.04 30.47
C SER A 106 -5.37 17.55 30.59
#